data_AF-A1HNY0-F1
#
_entry.id   AF-A1HNY0-F1
#
_cell.length_a   1.000
_cell.length_b   1.000
_cell.length_c   1.000
_cell.angle_alpha   90.00
_cell.angle_beta   90.00
_cell.angle_gamma   90.00
#
_symmetry.space_group_name_H-M   'P 1'
#
loop_
_entity.id
_entity.type
_entity.pdbx_description
1 polymer ?
#
loop_
_entity_poly.entity_id
_entity_poly.type
_entity_poly.pdbx_seq_one_letter_code
_entity_poly.pdbx_strand_id
1 'polypeptide(L)'
;MRNLAAVMATAEETTRTITLLLGNIAAISLLVGGIGIMNIMLVSVTERTREIGIRKALGATYRNILLQFLIEAVIIGVTGGLIGIAVGIGGVYVISVLAEWNTVISFAAIFMAFGFSVLVGLFFGIYPARKAALLDPIEALRYE
;
A
#
# COMPACT_ATOMS: atom_id res chain seq x y z
N MET A 1 39.99 23.51 12.12
CA MET A 1 39.84 22.27 11.32
C MET A 1 39.24 21.11 12.12
N ARG A 2 39.81 20.71 13.28
CA ARG A 2 39.31 19.56 14.06
C ARG A 2 37.87 19.71 14.60
N ASN A 3 37.47 20.90 15.02
CA ASN A 3 36.11 21.16 15.50
C ASN A 3 35.05 21.18 14.38
N LEU A 4 35.39 21.65 13.18
CA LEU A 4 34.47 21.62 12.02
C LEU A 4 34.21 20.19 11.56
N ALA A 5 35.25 19.34 11.52
CA ALA A 5 35.10 17.92 11.22
C ALA A 5 34.26 17.19 12.28
N ALA A 6 34.46 17.50 13.57
CA ALA A 6 33.65 16.93 14.65
C ALA A 6 32.18 17.36 14.57
N VAL A 7 31.90 18.65 14.30
CA VAL A 7 30.53 19.16 14.13
C VAL A 7 29.84 18.53 12.92
N MET A 8 30.54 18.41 11.78
CA MET A 8 30.00 17.76 10.59
C MET A 8 29.70 16.27 10.84
N ALA A 9 30.60 15.55 11.52
CA ALA A 9 30.39 14.15 11.87
C ALA A 9 29.17 13.97 12.79
N THR A 10 29.01 14.81 13.81
CA THR A 10 27.82 14.78 14.69
C THR A 10 26.53 15.12 13.95
N ALA A 11 26.58 16.05 12.98
CA ALA A 11 25.41 16.40 12.19
C ALA A 11 25.00 15.24 11.26
N GLU A 12 25.95 14.62 10.58
CA GLU A 12 25.70 13.47 9.69
C GLU A 12 25.15 12.26 10.47
N GLU A 13 25.70 11.98 11.65
CA GLU A 13 25.20 10.92 12.54
C GLU A 13 23.77 11.18 13.02
N THR A 14 23.46 12.44 13.38
CA THR A 14 22.11 12.84 13.80
C THR A 14 21.12 12.70 12.64
N THR A 15 21.47 13.20 11.45
CA THR A 15 20.63 13.06 10.25
C THR A 15 20.39 11.60 9.93
N ARG A 16 21.43 10.75 9.95
CA ARG A 16 21.29 9.31 9.70
C ARG A 16 20.34 8.65 10.70
N THR A 17 20.45 9.01 11.97
CA THR A 17 19.56 8.49 13.03
C THR A 17 18.11 8.89 12.78
N ILE A 18 17.84 10.16 12.47
CA ILE A 18 16.49 10.65 12.13
C ILE A 18 15.96 9.95 10.88
N THR A 19 16.77 9.78 9.83
CA THR A 19 16.37 9.07 8.61
C THR A 19 15.97 7.63 8.89
N LEU A 20 16.74 6.91 9.71
CA LEU A 20 16.40 5.53 10.11
C LEU A 20 15.12 5.47 10.93
N LEU A 21 14.93 6.39 11.87
CA LEU A 21 13.70 6.47 12.66
C LEU A 21 12.46 6.72 11.77
N LEU A 22 12.53 7.71 10.88
CA LEU A 22 11.45 8.00 9.94
C LEU A 22 11.19 6.82 8.98
N GLY A 23 12.26 6.17 8.50
CA GLY A 23 12.15 4.98 7.67
C GLY A 23 11.42 3.83 8.37
N ASN A 24 11.73 3.59 9.65
CA ASN A 24 11.06 2.57 10.46
C ASN A 24 9.58 2.89 10.68
N ILE A 25 9.25 4.14 11.01
CA ILE A 25 7.85 4.57 11.18
C ILE A 25 7.09 4.37 9.87
N ALA A 26 7.66 4.79 8.74
CA ALA A 26 7.05 4.60 7.43
C ALA A 26 6.81 3.12 7.10
N ALA A 27 7.78 2.24 7.41
CA ALA A 27 7.64 0.80 7.20
C ALA A 27 6.51 0.19 8.03
N ILE A 28 6.39 0.57 9.31
CA ILE A 28 5.31 0.11 10.19
C ILE A 28 3.95 0.63 9.69
N SER A 29 3.85 1.91 9.34
CA SER A 29 2.63 2.51 8.80
C SER A 29 2.17 1.80 7.54
N LEU A 30 3.11 1.43 6.66
CA LEU A 30 2.80 0.71 5.44
C LEU A 30 2.31 -0.72 5.72
N LEU A 31 2.89 -1.40 6.70
CA LEU A 31 2.45 -2.73 7.13
C LEU A 31 1.00 -2.66 7.68
N VAL A 32 0.71 -1.71 8.56
CA VAL A 32 -0.64 -1.50 9.10
C VAL A 32 -1.64 -1.15 7.98
N GLY A 33 -1.23 -0.29 7.04
CA GLY A 33 -2.03 0.03 5.86
C GLY A 33 -2.31 -1.19 4.99
N GLY A 34 -1.31 -2.05 4.78
CA GLY A 34 -1.45 -3.32 4.05
C GLY A 34 -2.42 -4.29 4.71
N ILE A 35 -2.38 -4.41 6.04
CA ILE A 35 -3.37 -5.18 6.81
C ILE A 35 -4.79 -4.61 6.60
N GLY A 36 -4.93 -3.29 6.57
CA GLY A 36 -6.19 -2.63 6.25
C GLY A 36 -6.75 -3.03 4.88
N ILE A 37 -5.90 -3.01 3.84
CA ILE A 37 -6.28 -3.46 2.49
C ILE A 37 -6.73 -4.92 2.51
N MET A 38 -5.97 -5.79 3.17
CA MET A 38 -6.31 -7.21 3.30
C MET A 38 -7.68 -7.41 3.97
N ASN A 39 -7.96 -6.68 5.05
CA ASN A 39 -9.23 -6.79 5.77
C ASN A 39 -10.40 -6.31 4.92
N ILE A 40 -10.28 -5.16 4.26
CA ILE A 40 -11.32 -4.64 3.36
C ILE A 40 -11.60 -5.66 2.24
N MET A 41 -10.56 -6.23 1.64
CA MET A 41 -10.70 -7.26 0.62
C MET A 41 -11.36 -8.54 1.16
N LEU A 42 -11.01 -8.98 2.38
CA LEU A 42 -11.65 -10.15 2.99
C LEU A 42 -13.14 -9.93 3.22
N VAL A 43 -13.53 -8.74 3.70
CA VAL A 43 -14.93 -8.37 3.90
C VAL A 43 -15.66 -8.31 2.55
N SER A 44 -15.05 -7.68 1.54
CA SER A 44 -15.62 -7.62 0.18
C SER A 44 -15.84 -9.01 -0.43
N VAL A 45 -14.91 -9.94 -0.23
CA VAL A 45 -15.08 -11.34 -0.68
C VAL A 45 -16.25 -12.00 0.03
N THR A 46 -16.40 -11.77 1.34
CA THR A 46 -17.51 -12.36 2.11
C THR A 46 -18.86 -11.78 1.69
N GLU A 47 -18.96 -10.46 1.45
CA GLU A 47 -20.19 -9.81 0.97
C GLU A 47 -20.57 -10.27 -0.45
N ARG A 48 -19.58 -10.54 -1.30
CA ARG A 48 -19.77 -10.94 -2.71
C ARG A 48 -19.70 -12.45 -2.93
N THR A 49 -19.80 -13.24 -1.85
CA THR A 49 -19.70 -14.72 -1.88
C THR A 49 -20.64 -15.33 -2.93
N ARG A 50 -21.92 -14.92 -2.93
CA ARG A 50 -22.94 -15.44 -3.85
C ARG A 50 -22.66 -15.08 -5.30
N GLU A 51 -22.17 -13.88 -5.59
CA GLU A 51 -21.77 -13.47 -6.94
C GLU A 51 -20.61 -14.34 -7.47
N ILE A 52 -19.61 -14.60 -6.62
CA ILE A 52 -18.46 -15.44 -6.97
C ILE A 52 -18.91 -16.88 -7.24
N GLY A 53 -19.82 -17.40 -6.42
CA GLY A 53 -20.44 -18.71 -6.59
C GLY A 53 -21.14 -18.86 -7.94
N ILE A 54 -21.97 -17.88 -8.32
CA ILE A 54 -22.66 -17.86 -9.62
C ILE A 54 -21.64 -17.84 -10.78
N ARG A 55 -20.61 -17.00 -10.71
CA ARG A 55 -19.56 -16.95 -11.75
C ARG A 55 -18.85 -18.29 -11.92
N LYS A 56 -18.53 -18.97 -10.82
CA LYS A 56 -17.89 -20.30 -10.87
C LYS A 56 -18.82 -21.40 -11.37
N ALA A 57 -20.10 -21.36 -11.01
CA ALA A 57 -21.11 -22.30 -11.53
C ALA A 57 -21.28 -22.17 -13.06
N LEU A 58 -21.07 -20.97 -13.60
CA LEU A 58 -21.04 -20.69 -15.04
C LEU A 58 -19.70 -21.04 -15.72
N GLY A 59 -18.74 -21.60 -14.99
CA GLY A 59 -17.46 -22.07 -15.53
C GLY A 59 -16.27 -21.12 -15.36
N ALA A 60 -16.38 -20.07 -14.55
CA ALA A 60 -15.22 -19.23 -14.25
C ALA A 60 -14.12 -20.03 -13.54
N THR A 61 -12.91 -20.03 -14.12
CA THR A 61 -11.77 -20.77 -13.55
C THR A 61 -11.24 -20.08 -12.29
N TYR A 62 -10.53 -20.86 -11.45
CA TYR A 62 -9.77 -20.34 -10.30
C TYR A 62 -8.92 -19.11 -10.67
N ARG A 63 -8.24 -19.17 -11.82
CA ARG A 63 -7.33 -18.11 -12.28
C ARG A 63 -8.08 -16.84 -12.65
N ASN A 64 -9.28 -16.94 -13.23
CA ASN A 64 -10.10 -15.78 -13.58
C ASN A 64 -10.52 -15.00 -12.31
N ILE A 65 -10.99 -15.71 -11.29
CA ILE A 65 -11.40 -15.09 -10.02
C ILE A 65 -10.18 -14.51 -9.29
N LEU A 66 -9.07 -15.26 -9.25
CA LEU A 66 -7.83 -14.78 -8.63
C LEU A 66 -7.34 -13.47 -9.28
N LEU A 67 -7.28 -13.43 -10.62
CA LEU A 67 -6.83 -12.24 -11.35
C LEU A 67 -7.77 -11.06 -11.15
N GLN A 68 -9.08 -11.29 -11.10
CA GLN A 68 -10.05 -10.21 -10.84
C GLN A 68 -9.77 -9.51 -9.50
N PHE A 69 -9.65 -10.28 -8.41
CA PHE A 69 -9.39 -9.71 -7.09
C PHE A 69 -7.97 -9.14 -6.96
N LEU A 70 -6.98 -9.71 -7.63
CA LEU A 70 -5.63 -9.14 -7.67
C LEU A 70 -5.62 -7.78 -8.38
N ILE A 71 -6.36 -7.66 -9.49
CA ILE A 71 -6.51 -6.39 -10.20
C ILE A 71 -7.24 -5.37 -9.31
N GLU A 72 -8.27 -5.78 -8.58
CA GLU A 72 -8.97 -4.93 -7.60
C GLU A 72 -8.02 -4.42 -6.51
N ALA A 73 -7.18 -5.30 -5.94
CA ALA A 73 -6.14 -4.91 -4.98
C ALA A 73 -5.13 -3.93 -5.56
N VAL A 74 -4.67 -4.15 -6.80
CA VAL A 74 -3.74 -3.25 -7.49
C VAL A 74 -4.39 -1.89 -7.76
N ILE A 75 -5.66 -1.84 -8.16
CA ILE A 75 -6.40 -0.60 -8.37
C ILE A 75 -6.51 0.18 -7.06
N ILE A 76 -6.83 -0.48 -5.94
CA ILE A 76 -6.85 0.13 -4.61
C ILE A 76 -5.46 0.67 -4.23
N GLY A 77 -4.40 -0.11 -4.46
CA GLY A 77 -3.02 0.31 -4.19
C GLY A 77 -2.57 1.49 -5.05
N VAL A 78 -2.87 1.48 -6.35
CA VAL A 78 -2.53 2.56 -7.29
C VAL A 78 -3.30 3.84 -6.95
N THR A 79 -4.60 3.74 -6.74
CA THR A 79 -5.43 4.92 -6.39
C THR A 79 -5.03 5.51 -5.04
N GLY A 80 -4.84 4.67 -4.02
CA GLY A 80 -4.33 5.09 -2.72
C GLY A 80 -2.94 5.71 -2.81
N GLY A 81 -2.05 5.13 -3.62
CA GLY A 81 -0.71 5.66 -3.87
C GLY A 81 -0.73 7.03 -4.55
N LEU A 82 -1.55 7.23 -5.59
CA LEU A 82 -1.71 8.52 -6.27
C LEU A 82 -2.27 9.59 -5.33
N ILE A 83 -3.29 9.24 -4.53
CA ILE A 83 -3.87 10.15 -3.52
C ILE A 83 -2.81 10.48 -2.47
N GLY A 84 -2.05 9.48 -1.99
CA GLY A 84 -0.96 9.68 -1.04
C GLY A 84 0.13 10.61 -1.56
N ILE A 85 0.52 10.48 -2.84
CA ILE A 85 1.47 11.40 -3.49
C ILE A 85 0.92 12.81 -3.54
N ALA A 86 -0.34 12.98 -3.96
CA ALA A 86 -0.97 14.30 -4.03
C ALA A 86 -1.03 14.98 -2.66
N VAL A 87 -1.45 14.24 -1.64
CA VAL A 87 -1.49 14.72 -0.24
C VAL A 87 -0.09 15.00 0.29
N GLY A 88 0.90 14.15 -0.01
CA GLY A 88 2.28 14.33 0.40
C GLY A 88 2.93 15.59 -0.20
N ILE A 89 2.78 15.79 -1.51
CA ILE A 89 3.27 16.99 -2.21
C ILE A 89 2.56 18.24 -1.68
N GLY A 90 1.23 18.18 -1.53
CA GLY A 90 0.44 19.29 -0.99
C GLY A 90 0.86 19.67 0.43
N GLY A 91 1.05 18.67 1.31
CA GLY A 91 1.50 18.88 2.68
C GLY A 91 2.90 19.50 2.74
N VAL A 92 3.84 19.00 1.93
CA VAL A 92 5.18 19.58 1.81
C VAL A 92 5.12 21.04 1.34
N TYR A 93 4.29 21.36 0.35
CA TYR A 93 4.13 22.71 -0.15
C TYR A 93 3.62 23.67 0.95
N VAL A 94 2.58 23.26 1.68
CA VAL A 94 2.03 24.06 2.79
C VAL A 94 3.07 24.30 3.89
N ILE A 95 3.82 23.26 4.27
CA ILE A 95 4.88 23.39 5.29
C ILE A 95 6.00 24.30 4.79
N SER A 96 6.40 24.19 3.52
CA SER A 96 7.48 25.02 2.96
C SER A 96 7.15 26.51 3.00
N VAL A 97 5.88 26.87 2.74
CA VAL A 97 5.42 28.27 2.79
C VAL A 97 5.34 28.78 4.22
N LEU A 98 4.88 27.96 5.17
CA LEU A 98 4.73 28.36 6.58
C LEU A 98 6.05 28.43 7.35
N ALA A 99 7.01 27.57 7.01
CA ALA A 99 8.28 27.42 7.74
C ALA A 99 9.48 28.05 7.01
N GLU A 100 9.29 28.62 5.81
CA GLU A 100 10.35 29.16 4.94
C GLU A 100 11.48 28.14 4.66
N TRP A 101 11.14 26.86 4.60
CA TRP A 101 12.11 25.79 4.36
C TRP A 101 12.32 25.53 2.87
N ASN A 102 13.58 25.36 2.48
CA ASN A 102 13.93 24.98 1.12
C ASN A 102 13.74 23.47 0.92
N THR A 103 12.51 23.04 0.61
CA THR A 103 12.18 21.62 0.47
C THR A 103 12.45 21.11 -0.95
N VAL A 104 13.26 20.06 -1.05
CA VAL A 104 13.57 19.40 -2.32
C VAL A 104 12.70 18.16 -2.47
N ILE A 105 11.85 18.15 -3.50
CA ILE A 105 11.03 16.98 -3.85
C ILE A 105 11.81 16.12 -4.86
N SER A 106 12.19 14.91 -4.44
CA SER A 106 12.87 13.96 -5.32
C SER A 106 11.86 13.09 -6.07
N PHE A 107 11.82 13.22 -7.40
CA PHE A 107 11.00 12.35 -8.25
C PHE A 107 11.35 10.86 -8.09
N ALA A 108 12.64 10.54 -7.90
CA ALA A 108 13.07 9.16 -7.66
C ALA A 108 12.46 8.58 -6.38
N ALA A 109 12.39 9.38 -5.31
CA ALA A 109 11.75 8.96 -4.06
C ALA A 109 10.24 8.74 -4.22
N ILE A 110 9.56 9.60 -4.99
CA ILE A 110 8.14 9.44 -5.30
C ILE A 110 7.88 8.14 -6.04
N PHE A 111 8.63 7.87 -7.12
CA PHE A 111 8.46 6.63 -7.89
C PHE A 111 8.78 5.37 -7.07
N MET A 112 9.81 5.42 -6.23
CA MET A 112 10.13 4.30 -5.32
C MET A 112 9.00 4.07 -4.30
N ALA A 113 8.51 5.14 -3.66
CA ALA A 113 7.42 5.04 -2.68
C ALA A 113 6.12 4.53 -3.34
N PHE A 114 5.81 5.02 -4.54
CA PHE A 114 4.66 4.55 -5.32
C PHE A 114 4.77 3.06 -5.67
N GLY A 115 5.91 2.64 -6.22
CA GLY A 115 6.16 1.25 -6.56
C GLY A 115 6.06 0.35 -5.32
N PHE A 116 6.59 0.80 -4.18
CA PHE A 116 6.50 0.06 -2.92
C PHE A 116 5.06 -0.04 -2.40
N SER A 117 4.24 1.01 -2.52
CA SER A 117 2.82 0.98 -2.19
C SER A 117 2.04 -0.05 -3.03
N VAL A 118 2.28 -0.09 -4.34
CA VAL A 118 1.65 -1.08 -5.24
C VAL A 118 2.08 -2.50 -4.88
N LEU A 119 3.37 -2.72 -4.60
CA LEU A 119 3.88 -4.02 -4.18
C LEU A 119 3.23 -4.52 -2.89
N VAL A 120 3.05 -3.62 -1.91
CA VAL A 120 2.37 -3.95 -0.66
C VAL A 120 0.89 -4.27 -0.90
N GLY A 121 0.18 -3.47 -1.70
CA GLY A 121 -1.21 -3.75 -2.07
C GLY A 121 -1.36 -5.12 -2.74
N LEU A 122 -0.43 -5.46 -3.65
CA LEU A 122 -0.40 -6.77 -4.29
C LEU A 122 -0.13 -7.89 -3.27
N PHE A 123 0.89 -7.74 -2.42
CA PHE A 123 1.28 -8.74 -1.43
C PHE A 123 0.13 -9.09 -0.48
N PHE A 124 -0.51 -8.08 0.10
CA PHE A 124 -1.64 -8.26 1.02
C PHE A 124 -2.94 -8.67 0.30
N GLY A 125 -3.06 -8.40 -1.01
CA GLY A 125 -4.20 -8.81 -1.81
C GLY A 125 -4.19 -10.27 -2.27
N ILE A 126 -3.03 -10.94 -2.29
CA ILE A 126 -2.92 -12.35 -2.73
C ILE A 126 -3.74 -13.29 -1.84
N TYR A 127 -3.68 -13.12 -0.53
CA TYR A 127 -4.40 -13.98 0.42
C TYR A 127 -5.94 -13.94 0.22
N PRO A 128 -6.60 -12.77 0.26
CA PRO A 128 -8.04 -12.70 0.03
C PRO A 128 -8.43 -13.12 -1.39
N ALA A 129 -7.65 -12.77 -2.41
CA ALA A 129 -7.92 -13.20 -3.79
C ALA A 129 -7.89 -14.73 -3.92
N ARG A 130 -6.92 -15.39 -3.27
CA ARG A 130 -6.84 -16.85 -3.20
C ARG A 130 -8.01 -17.43 -2.44
N LYS A 131 -8.43 -16.82 -1.33
CA LYS A 131 -9.61 -17.24 -0.57
C LYS A 131 -10.86 -17.22 -1.46
N ALA A 132 -11.11 -16.13 -2.18
CA ALA A 132 -12.22 -16.02 -3.15
C ALA A 132 -12.16 -17.09 -4.25
N ALA A 133 -10.97 -17.29 -4.80
CA ALA A 133 -10.74 -18.27 -5.86
C ALA A 133 -10.90 -19.72 -5.39
N LEU A 134 -10.85 -20.03 -4.08
CA LEU A 134 -11.07 -21.36 -3.52
C LEU A 134 -12.51 -21.66 -3.06
N LEU A 135 -13.44 -20.68 -3.06
CA LEU A 135 -14.84 -20.94 -2.67
C LEU A 135 -15.51 -22.05 -3.51
N ASP A 136 -16.21 -22.97 -2.86
CA ASP A 136 -17.02 -23.97 -3.54
C ASP A 136 -18.32 -23.31 -4.06
N PRO A 137 -18.70 -23.49 -5.36
CA PRO A 137 -19.94 -22.95 -5.91
C PRO A 137 -21.19 -23.38 -5.14
N ILE A 138 -21.22 -24.61 -4.64
CA ILE A 138 -22.39 -25.18 -3.95
C ILE A 138 -22.55 -24.52 -2.57
N GLU A 139 -21.45 -24.36 -1.84
CA GLU A 139 -21.46 -23.65 -0.55
C GLU A 139 -21.79 -22.16 -0.73
N ALA A 140 -21.24 -21.52 -1.76
CA ALA A 140 -21.46 -20.11 -2.05
C ALA A 140 -22.91 -19.79 -2.44
N LEU A 141 -23.64 -20.74 -3.04
CA LEU A 141 -25.06 -20.59 -3.40
C LEU A 141 -26.02 -20.92 -2.25
N ARG A 142 -25.56 -21.70 -1.25
CA ARG A 142 -26.29 -21.95 0.00
C ARG A 142 -26.10 -20.85 1.05
N TYR A 143 -25.14 -19.96 0.82
CA TYR A 143 -24.96 -18.76 1.62
C TYR A 143 -26.17 -17.84 1.39
N GLU A 144 -26.87 -17.48 2.48
CA GLU A 144 -28.02 -16.56 2.46
C GLU A 144 -27.66 -15.20 1.86
#